data_AF-A0A5D3B8F5-F1
#
_entry.id   AF-A0A5D3B8F5-F1
#
_cell.length_a   1.000
_cell.length_b   1.000
_cell.length_c   1.000
_cell.angle_alpha   90.00
_cell.angle_beta   90.00
_cell.angle_gamma   90.00
#
_symmetry.space_group_name_H-M   'P 1'
#
loop_
_entity.id
_entity.type
_entity.pdbx_description
1 polymer ?
#
loop_
_entity_poly.entity_id
_entity_poly.type
_entity_poly.pdbx_seq_one_letter_code
_entity_poly.pdbx_strand_id
1 'polypeptide(L)'
;MELIKEDWSTTLPSVLDGINYSCWIARMISFLKSIDHKTWKAIVAGWSPPQVTNTDRVVSPEPENEWTVAEDEGSIKNSRALDAIFNRVD
;
A
#
# COMPACT_ATOMS: atom_id res chain seq x y z
N MET A 1 -30.74 13.15 11.96
CA MET A 1 -29.31 12.85 11.79
C MET A 1 -29.21 11.35 11.84
N GLU A 2 -29.08 10.71 10.68
CA GLU A 2 -29.02 9.25 10.63
C GLU A 2 -27.67 8.80 11.20
N LEU A 3 -27.75 8.07 12.31
CA LEU A 3 -26.60 7.40 12.89
C LEU A 3 -26.23 6.28 11.91
N ILE A 4 -25.20 6.52 11.10
CA ILE A 4 -24.65 5.48 10.24
C ILE A 4 -24.28 4.34 11.18
N LYS A 5 -25.00 3.23 11.05
CA LYS A 5 -24.71 1.99 11.76
C LYS A 5 -23.33 1.57 11.28
N GLU A 6 -22.29 1.95 12.03
CA GLU A 6 -20.94 1.43 11.86
C GLU A 6 -21.06 -0.08 12.02
N ASP A 7 -21.14 -0.74 10.88
CA ASP A 7 -20.91 -2.15 10.76
C ASP A 7 -19.54 -2.43 11.38
N TRP A 8 -19.55 -3.14 12.50
CA TRP A 8 -18.33 -3.58 13.20
C TRP A 8 -17.53 -4.59 12.37
N SER A 9 -17.95 -4.91 11.13
CA SER A 9 -17.27 -5.82 10.25
C SER A 9 -15.80 -5.43 10.10
N THR A 10 -14.96 -6.29 10.68
CA THR A 10 -13.51 -6.27 10.59
C THR A 10 -12.98 -6.47 9.16
N THR A 11 -13.85 -6.61 8.17
CA THR A 11 -13.45 -6.96 6.80
C THR A 11 -13.10 -5.76 5.93
N LEU A 12 -13.50 -4.54 6.29
CA LEU A 12 -13.27 -3.38 5.44
C LEU A 12 -13.16 -2.08 6.25
N PRO A 13 -12.05 -1.33 6.14
CA PRO A 13 -11.90 -0.03 6.78
C PRO A 13 -12.99 0.92 6.29
N SER A 14 -13.49 1.78 7.19
CA SER A 14 -14.31 2.93 6.79
C SER A 14 -13.52 3.85 5.87
N VAL A 15 -14.19 4.66 5.06
CA VAL A 15 -13.52 5.69 4.26
C VAL A 15 -12.86 6.70 5.19
N LEU A 16 -11.64 7.15 4.86
CA LEU A 16 -10.93 8.18 5.61
C LEU A 16 -11.72 9.48 5.49
N ASP A 17 -12.19 9.98 6.63
CA ASP A 17 -12.69 11.34 6.75
C ASP A 17 -11.71 12.12 7.65
N GLY A 18 -11.74 13.45 7.58
CA GLY A 18 -10.80 14.29 8.34
C GLY A 18 -10.87 14.12 9.87
N ILE A 19 -11.87 13.40 10.39
CA ILE A 19 -12.15 13.24 11.82
C ILE A 19 -11.71 11.85 12.31
N ASN A 20 -11.75 10.83 11.44
CA ASN A 20 -11.58 9.42 11.82
C ASN A 20 -10.16 8.85 11.65
N TYR A 21 -9.16 9.69 11.31
CA TYR A 21 -7.79 9.29 10.96
C TYR A 21 -7.16 8.22 11.87
N SER A 22 -7.20 8.41 13.20
CA SER A 22 -6.59 7.46 14.14
C SER A 22 -7.26 6.08 14.15
N CYS A 23 -8.58 6.03 13.94
CA CYS A 23 -9.32 4.77 13.83
C CYS A 23 -9.08 4.14 12.46
N TRP A 24 -9.10 4.97 11.42
CA TRP A 24 -8.85 4.57 10.04
C TRP A 24 -7.49 3.90 9.88
N ILE A 25 -6.42 4.50 10.41
CA ILE A 25 -5.07 3.93 10.26
C ILE A 25 -4.95 2.56 10.94
N ALA A 26 -5.55 2.38 12.13
CA ALA A 26 -5.54 1.10 12.82
C ALA A 26 -6.31 0.02 12.03
N ARG A 27 -7.49 0.37 11.48
CA ARG A 27 -8.31 -0.52 10.64
C ARG A 27 -7.59 -0.87 9.34
N MET A 28 -6.98 0.10 8.65
CA MET A 28 -6.20 -0.11 7.43
C MET A 28 -5.01 -1.04 7.65
N ILE A 29 -4.25 -0.85 8.73
CA ILE A 29 -3.14 -1.74 9.08
C ILE A 29 -3.63 -3.17 9.28
N SER A 30 -4.74 -3.36 10.01
CA SER A 30 -5.33 -4.68 10.23
C SER A 30 -5.82 -5.31 8.92
N PHE A 31 -6.48 -4.53 8.07
CA PHE A 31 -6.99 -4.96 6.77
C PHE A 31 -5.87 -5.40 5.83
N LEU A 32 -4.84 -4.58 5.65
CA LEU A 32 -3.67 -4.90 4.82
C LEU A 32 -2.94 -6.17 5.29
N LYS A 33 -2.80 -6.35 6.61
CA LYS A 33 -2.23 -7.59 7.18
C LYS A 33 -3.11 -8.82 6.92
N SER A 34 -4.43 -8.65 6.90
CA SER A 34 -5.37 -9.75 6.58
C SER A 34 -5.39 -10.14 5.10
N ILE A 35 -5.10 -9.20 4.19
CA ILE A 35 -4.97 -9.48 2.75
C ILE A 35 -3.74 -10.35 2.50
N ASP A 36 -2.58 -9.86 2.91
CA ASP A 36 -1.30 -10.56 2.82
C ASP A 36 -0.29 -9.86 3.72
N HIS A 37 0.29 -10.60 4.66
CA HIS A 37 1.35 -10.08 5.54
C HIS A 37 2.55 -9.54 4.73
N LYS A 38 2.83 -10.08 3.54
CA LYS A 38 3.90 -9.57 2.67
C LYS A 38 3.56 -8.19 2.07
N THR A 39 2.29 -7.90 1.81
CA THR A 39 1.81 -6.57 1.38
C THR A 39 2.03 -5.53 2.47
N TRP A 40 1.70 -5.84 3.72
CA TRP A 40 2.02 -4.97 4.85
C TRP A 40 3.54 -4.74 4.98
N LYS A 41 4.35 -5.79 4.84
CA LYS A 41 5.82 -5.65 4.86
C LYS A 41 6.35 -4.77 3.73
N ALA A 42 5.75 -4.81 2.53
CA ALA A 42 6.15 -3.96 1.41
C ALA A 42 5.91 -2.47 1.69
N ILE A 43 4.77 -2.13 2.31
CA ILE A 43 4.49 -0.75 2.77
C ILE A 43 5.51 -0.31 3.81
N VAL A 44 5.75 -1.12 4.85
CA VAL A 44 6.69 -0.77 5.93
C VAL A 44 8.12 -0.65 5.41
N ALA A 45 8.51 -1.50 4.45
CA ALA A 45 9.81 -1.41 3.80
C ALA A 45 9.95 -0.16 2.91
N GLY A 46 8.84 0.48 2.54
CA GLY A 46 8.84 1.64 1.65
C GLY A 46 9.35 1.28 0.26
N TRP A 47 8.79 0.23 -0.35
CA TRP A 47 9.23 -0.23 -1.66
C TRP A 47 9.31 0.93 -2.66
N SER A 48 10.44 1.03 -3.35
CA SER A 48 10.68 1.97 -4.44
C SER A 48 11.16 1.20 -5.67
N PRO A 49 10.89 1.70 -6.89
CA PRO A 49 11.45 1.10 -8.10
C PRO A 49 12.97 1.00 -8.03
N PRO A 50 13.57 -0.11 -8.52
CA PRO A 50 15.02 -0.23 -8.65
C PRO A 50 15.59 0.91 -9.50
N GLN A 51 16.83 1.30 -9.21
CA GLN A 51 17.52 2.39 -9.90
C GLN A 51 18.86 1.93 -10.43
N VAL A 52 19.15 2.32 -11.66
CA VAL A 52 20.44 2.10 -12.31
C VAL A 52 21.18 3.42 -12.43
N THR A 53 22.50 3.38 -12.23
CA THR A 53 23.39 4.52 -12.46
C THR A 53 24.15 4.29 -13.76
N ASN A 54 23.93 5.16 -14.75
CA ASN A 54 24.62 5.07 -16.03
C ASN A 54 26.08 5.53 -15.92
N THR A 55 26.86 5.29 -16.98
CA THR A 55 28.28 5.71 -17.08
C THR A 55 28.50 7.21 -16.82
N ASP A 56 27.50 8.03 -17.15
CA ASP A 56 27.50 9.48 -16.89
C ASP A 56 27.10 9.86 -15.46
N ARG A 57 27.01 8.89 -14.55
CA ARG A 57 26.55 9.03 -13.14
C ARG A 57 25.13 9.58 -12.98
N VAL A 58 24.32 9.48 -14.03
CA VAL A 58 22.90 9.80 -13.99
C VAL A 58 22.15 8.60 -13.41
N VAL A 59 21.37 8.84 -12.36
CA VAL A 59 20.49 7.83 -11.74
C VAL A 59 19.13 7.87 -12.45
N SER A 60 18.70 6.74 -12.97
CA SER A 60 17.39 6.57 -13.60
C SER A 60 16.71 5.31 -13.06
N PRO A 61 15.37 5.21 -13.12
CA PRO A 61 14.69 3.94 -12.88
C PRO A 61 15.24 2.85 -13.80
N GLU A 62 15.45 1.67 -13.24
CA GLU A 62 15.80 0.48 -14.01
C GLU A 62 14.57 0.01 -14.81
N PRO A 63 14.72 -0.40 -16.08
CA PRO A 63 13.59 -0.80 -16.89
C PRO A 63 12.98 -2.11 -16.37
N GLU A 64 11.64 -2.23 -16.40
CA GLU A 64 10.90 -3.33 -15.75
C GLU A 64 11.28 -4.72 -16.27
N ASN A 65 11.72 -4.84 -17.53
CA ASN A 65 12.15 -6.10 -18.12
C ASN A 65 13.49 -6.61 -17.57
N GLU A 66 14.24 -5.77 -16.87
CA GLU A 66 15.52 -6.10 -16.22
C GLU A 66 15.35 -6.41 -14.73
N TRP A 67 14.16 -6.16 -14.17
CA TRP A 67 13.89 -6.42 -12.76
C TRP A 67 14.04 -7.90 -12.42
N THR A 68 14.62 -8.15 -11.25
CA THR A 68 14.64 -9.48 -10.66
C THR A 68 13.24 -9.89 -10.24
N VAL A 69 13.02 -11.21 -10.09
CA VAL A 69 11.75 -11.76 -9.59
C VAL A 69 11.37 -11.15 -8.22
N ALA A 70 12.35 -10.84 -7.37
CA ALA A 70 12.09 -10.27 -6.06
C ALA A 70 11.60 -8.81 -6.14
N GLU A 71 12.11 -8.04 -7.10
CA GLU A 71 11.72 -6.65 -7.34
C GLU A 71 10.32 -6.58 -7.95
N ASP A 72 10.03 -7.42 -8.95
CA ASP A 72 8.70 -7.54 -9.54
C ASP A 72 7.66 -7.97 -8.50
N GLU A 73 7.97 -9.00 -7.70
CA GLU A 73 7.12 -9.40 -6.59
C GLU A 73 6.89 -8.26 -5.58
N GLY A 74 7.91 -7.43 -5.33
CA GLY A 74 7.82 -6.25 -4.48
C GLY A 74 6.88 -5.20 -5.05
N SER A 75 6.99 -4.92 -6.36
CA SER A 75 6.12 -4.01 -7.11
C SER A 75 4.66 -4.44 -7.04
N ILE A 76 4.37 -5.73 -7.27
CA ILE A 76 3.00 -6.28 -7.20
C ILE A 76 2.40 -6.08 -5.80
N LYS A 77 3.18 -6.38 -4.75
CA LYS A 77 2.73 -6.21 -3.36
C LYS A 77 2.47 -4.73 -3.04
N ASN A 78 3.35 -3.84 -3.48
CA ASN A 78 3.18 -2.39 -3.33
C ASN A 78 1.93 -1.88 -4.06
N SER A 79 1.72 -2.31 -5.30
CA SER A 79 0.54 -1.95 -6.10
C SER A 79 -0.77 -2.37 -5.43
N ARG A 80 -0.84 -3.61 -4.93
CA ARG A 80 -2.01 -4.09 -4.15
C ARG A 80 -2.25 -3.30 -2.88
N ALA A 81 -1.17 -2.93 -2.17
CA ALA A 81 -1.25 -2.08 -0.99
C ALA A 81 -1.85 -0.71 -1.32
N LEU A 82 -1.34 -0.07 -2.36
CA LEU A 82 -1.81 1.25 -2.80
C LEU A 82 -3.26 1.22 -3.26
N ASP A 83 -3.65 0.21 -4.05
CA ASP A 83 -5.05 0.03 -4.47
C ASP A 83 -5.98 -0.12 -3.26
N ALA A 84 -5.61 -0.94 -2.27
CA ALA A 84 -6.38 -1.11 -1.04
C ALA A 84 -6.51 0.19 -0.23
N ILE A 85 -5.47 1.03 -0.22
CA ILE A 85 -5.47 2.33 0.46
C ILE A 85 -6.33 3.35 -0.29
N PHE A 86 -6.13 3.52 -1.59
CA PHE A 86 -6.83 4.52 -2.39
C PHE A 86 -8.33 4.26 -2.48
N ASN A 87 -8.76 2.99 -2.46
CA ASN A 87 -10.18 2.64 -2.39
C ASN A 87 -10.85 2.97 -1.04
N ARG A 88 -10.11 3.55 -0.07
CA ARG A 88 -10.57 3.87 1.28
C ARG A 88 -10.28 5.31 1.68
N VAL A 89 -10.02 6.19 0.73
CA VAL A 89 -9.82 7.63 0.94
C VAL A 89 -10.86 8.38 0.10
N ASP A 90 -11.49 9.42 0.67
CA ASP A 90 -12.40 10.36 -0.01
C ASP A 90 -11.63 11.52 -0.66
#